data_AF-A0A7X9G4W2-F1
#
_entry.id   AF-A0A7X9G4W2-F1
#
_cell.length_a   1.000
_cell.length_b   1.000
_cell.length_c   1.000
_cell.angle_alpha   90.00
_cell.angle_beta   90.00
_cell.angle_gamma   90.00
#
_symmetry.space_group_name_H-M   'P 1'
#
loop_
_entity.id
_entity.type
_entity.pdbx_description
1 polymer ?
#
loop_
_entity_poly.entity_id
_entity_poly.type
_entity_poly.pdbx_seq_one_letter_code
_entity_poly.pdbx_strand_id
1 'polypeptide(L)'
;MLPYRYTCSPENFAALRPEVLAALTTAATAYQRQTGQTITVTSAGRTLRHCAELMAAFNRKQLEAMYCRRGYPDYIRQLVAAAEAKQAPLSTDEAYDILRQRREGYISYHLFGAAVDIATKDLLDAKRLTEILTSCGFAVSDETHLGIPCLHASYTQVPTPLPIVRD
;
A
#
# COMPACT_ATOMS: atom_id res chain seq x y z
N MET A 1 -3.98 -20.11 16.70
CA MET A 1 -2.94 -19.62 15.77
C MET A 1 -3.61 -18.63 14.81
N LEU A 2 -3.00 -17.49 14.52
CA LEU A 2 -3.54 -16.57 13.51
C LEU A 2 -3.48 -17.24 12.12
N PRO A 3 -4.48 -17.02 11.25
CA PRO A 3 -4.51 -17.61 9.90
C PRO A 3 -3.52 -16.94 8.93
N TYR A 4 -2.69 -16.03 9.43
CA TYR A 4 -1.65 -15.30 8.69
C TYR A 4 -0.43 -15.03 9.59
N ARG A 5 0.70 -14.71 8.96
CA ARG A 5 1.89 -14.12 9.58
C ARG A 5 2.04 -12.69 9.09
N TYR A 6 2.77 -11.85 9.82
CA TYR A 6 3.17 -10.54 9.32
C TYR A 6 4.64 -10.25 9.64
N THR A 7 5.31 -9.53 8.75
CA THR A 7 6.72 -9.12 8.89
C THR A 7 6.89 -7.60 8.94
N CYS A 8 5.82 -6.83 8.71
CA CYS A 8 5.81 -5.40 9.00
C CYS A 8 5.87 -5.17 10.52
N SER A 9 6.14 -3.92 10.93
CA SER A 9 6.14 -3.59 12.36
C SER A 9 4.75 -3.85 12.99
N PRO A 10 4.70 -4.22 14.28
CA PRO A 10 3.44 -4.40 15.00
C PRO A 10 2.52 -3.18 14.93
N GLU A 11 3.10 -1.97 14.96
CA GLU A 11 2.37 -0.70 14.88
C GLU A 11 1.71 -0.53 13.50
N ASN A 12 2.42 -0.88 12.42
CA ASN A 12 1.87 -0.84 11.07
C ASN A 12 0.71 -1.84 10.93
N PHE A 13 0.84 -3.03 11.51
CA PHE A 13 -0.23 -4.02 11.48
C PHE A 13 -1.43 -3.59 12.33
N ALA A 14 -1.19 -3.04 13.52
CA ALA A 14 -2.23 -2.53 14.42
C ALA A 14 -2.97 -1.30 13.86
N ALA A 15 -2.35 -0.56 12.93
CA ALA A 15 -2.97 0.56 12.24
C ALA A 15 -3.99 0.14 11.15
N LEU A 16 -4.20 -1.16 10.91
CA LEU A 16 -5.30 -1.61 10.07
C LEU A 16 -6.64 -1.25 10.67
N ARG A 17 -7.58 -0.83 9.82
CA ARG A 17 -8.96 -0.61 10.25
C ARG A 17 -9.59 -1.94 10.70
N PRO A 18 -10.48 -1.92 11.71
CA PRO A 18 -11.13 -3.14 12.19
C PRO A 18 -11.83 -3.95 11.08
N GLU A 19 -12.50 -3.27 10.15
CA GLU A 19 -13.17 -3.90 9.01
C GLU A 19 -12.19 -4.58 8.04
N VAL A 20 -11.01 -3.98 7.84
CA VAL A 20 -9.96 -4.51 6.97
C VAL A 20 -9.32 -5.73 7.62
N LEU A 21 -9.07 -5.67 8.93
CA LEU A 21 -8.54 -6.80 9.70
C LEU A 21 -9.52 -7.98 9.71
N ALA A 22 -10.82 -7.73 9.85
CA ALA A 22 -11.85 -8.77 9.81
C ALA A 22 -11.94 -9.43 8.42
N ALA A 23 -11.92 -8.63 7.35
CA ALA A 23 -11.93 -9.12 5.98
C ALA A 23 -10.65 -9.94 5.65
N LEU A 24 -9.48 -9.45 6.06
CA LEU A 24 -8.20 -10.15 5.91
C LEU A 24 -8.21 -11.48 6.66
N THR A 25 -8.70 -11.50 7.91
CA THR A 25 -8.78 -12.72 8.72
C THR A 25 -9.67 -13.77 8.07
N THR A 26 -10.80 -13.33 7.50
CA THR A 26 -11.73 -14.19 6.75
C THR A 26 -11.05 -14.77 5.51
N ALA A 27 -10.41 -13.92 4.71
CA ALA A 27 -9.70 -14.33 3.49
C ALA A 27 -8.55 -15.31 3.80
N ALA A 28 -7.72 -14.99 4.79
CA ALA A 28 -6.59 -15.82 5.19
C ALA A 28 -7.05 -17.19 5.73
N THR A 29 -8.14 -17.22 6.51
CA THR A 29 -8.73 -18.47 7.01
C THR A 29 -9.28 -19.31 5.87
N ALA A 30 -9.98 -18.70 4.91
CA ALA A 30 -10.50 -19.40 3.74
C ALA A 30 -9.37 -19.97 2.87
N TYR A 31 -8.30 -19.20 2.64
CA TYR A 31 -7.13 -19.66 1.88
C TYR A 31 -6.44 -20.81 2.59
N GLN A 32 -6.18 -20.70 3.90
CA GLN A 32 -5.57 -21.77 4.69
C GLN A 32 -6.41 -23.06 4.68
N ARG A 33 -7.74 -22.96 4.75
CA ARG A 33 -8.62 -24.13 4.66
C ARG A 33 -8.56 -24.82 3.30
N GLN A 34 -8.36 -24.06 2.22
CA GLN A 34 -8.34 -24.60 0.86
C GLN A 34 -6.96 -25.14 0.44
N THR A 35 -5.87 -24.56 0.95
CA THR A 35 -4.51 -24.88 0.49
C THR A 35 -3.61 -25.48 1.57
N GLY A 36 -4.02 -25.43 2.85
CA GLY A 36 -3.18 -25.75 3.99
C GLY A 36 -2.12 -24.68 4.32
N GLN A 37 -2.02 -23.60 3.54
CA GLN A 37 -0.98 -22.59 3.68
C GLN A 37 -1.47 -21.32 4.39
N THR A 38 -0.63 -20.79 5.28
CA THR A 38 -0.77 -19.47 5.90
C THR A 38 -0.14 -18.39 5.02
N ILE A 39 -0.83 -17.26 4.80
CA ILE A 39 -0.28 -16.11 4.06
C ILE A 39 0.66 -15.27 4.92
N THR A 40 1.55 -14.49 4.28
CA THR A 40 2.46 -13.56 4.97
C THR A 40 2.22 -12.12 4.52
N VAL A 41 1.78 -11.28 5.44
CA VAL A 41 1.59 -9.83 5.23
C VAL A 41 2.92 -9.10 5.44
N THR A 42 3.42 -8.46 4.39
CA THR A 42 4.70 -7.73 4.42
C THR A 42 4.53 -6.23 4.63
N SER A 43 3.32 -5.69 4.37
CA SER A 43 2.98 -4.30 4.63
C SER A 43 1.51 -4.14 4.99
N ALA A 44 1.19 -3.18 5.86
CA ALA A 44 -0.14 -2.92 6.39
C ALA A 44 -0.37 -1.40 6.50
N GLY A 45 -0.82 -0.87 7.64
CA GLY A 45 -0.87 0.58 7.83
C GLY A 45 0.50 1.25 7.62
N ARG A 46 0.50 2.46 7.04
CA ARG A 46 1.71 3.28 6.85
C ARG A 46 1.44 4.69 7.35
N THR A 47 2.47 5.35 7.88
CA THR A 47 2.42 6.79 8.19
C THR A 47 2.69 7.61 6.93
N LEU A 48 2.29 8.89 6.95
CA LEU A 48 2.65 9.83 5.88
C LEU A 48 4.17 9.94 5.70
N ARG A 49 4.92 9.85 6.81
CA ARG A 49 6.39 9.87 6.81
C ARG A 49 6.98 8.64 6.11
N HIS A 50 6.44 7.46 6.34
CA HIS A 50 6.90 6.27 5.64
C HIS A 50 6.54 6.31 4.15
N CYS A 51 5.38 6.87 3.78
CA CYS A 51 5.09 7.14 2.37
C CYS A 51 6.09 8.14 1.76
N ALA A 52 6.46 9.19 2.48
CA ALA A 52 7.47 10.14 2.04
C ALA A 52 8.83 9.48 1.79
N GLU A 53 9.27 8.62 2.71
CA GLU A 53 10.52 7.85 2.59
C GLU A 53 10.54 7.01 1.30
N LEU A 54 9.46 6.28 1.02
CA LEU A 54 9.35 5.48 -0.20
C LEU A 54 9.36 6.38 -1.45
N MET A 55 8.60 7.47 -1.44
CA MET A 55 8.47 8.38 -2.58
C MET A 55 9.76 9.17 -2.85
N ALA A 56 10.53 9.49 -1.82
CA ALA A 56 11.83 10.17 -1.93
C ALA A 56 12.85 9.35 -2.73
N ALA A 57 12.77 8.01 -2.63
CA ALA A 57 13.64 7.08 -3.36
C ALA A 57 13.19 6.80 -4.81
N PHE A 58 11.98 7.21 -5.19
CA PHE A 58 11.44 6.94 -6.52
C PHE A 58 11.93 7.93 -7.56
N ASN A 59 12.25 7.43 -8.74
CA ASN A 59 12.48 8.28 -9.91
C ASN A 59 11.16 8.79 -10.50
N ARG A 60 11.25 9.78 -11.40
CA ARG A 60 10.10 10.37 -12.08
C ARG A 60 9.16 9.35 -12.71
N LYS A 61 9.70 8.36 -13.44
CA LYS A 61 8.90 7.33 -14.12
C LYS A 61 8.12 6.48 -13.11
N GLN A 62 8.72 6.15 -11.97
CA GLN A 62 8.06 5.41 -10.88
C GLN A 62 6.96 6.26 -10.23
N LEU A 63 7.24 7.53 -9.91
CA LEU A 63 6.25 8.45 -9.34
C LEU A 63 5.04 8.61 -10.28
N GLU A 64 5.27 8.89 -11.56
CA GLU A 64 4.20 9.08 -12.54
C GLU A 64 3.38 7.79 -12.76
N ALA A 65 4.04 6.62 -12.88
CA ALA A 65 3.35 5.34 -13.08
C ALA A 65 2.44 4.93 -11.91
N MET A 66 2.86 5.25 -10.67
CA MET A 66 2.12 4.87 -9.47
C MET A 66 1.01 5.87 -9.14
N TYR A 67 1.28 7.18 -9.25
CA TYR A 67 0.42 8.21 -8.67
C TYR A 67 -0.34 9.04 -9.72
N CYS A 68 0.06 9.00 -11.01
CA CYS A 68 -0.57 9.81 -12.05
C CYS A 68 -1.62 9.07 -12.91
N ARG A 69 -2.12 7.91 -12.45
CA ARG A 69 -3.11 7.09 -13.18
C ARG A 69 -4.45 7.79 -13.42
N ARG A 70 -4.77 8.83 -12.64
CA ARG A 70 -6.04 9.57 -12.71
C ARG A 70 -5.83 11.08 -12.91
N GLY A 71 -4.80 11.44 -13.67
CA GLY A 71 -4.32 12.81 -13.81
C GLY A 71 -3.03 13.01 -13.05
N TYR A 72 -2.45 14.22 -13.11
CA TYR A 72 -1.13 14.50 -12.56
C TYR A 72 -1.28 15.39 -11.32
N PRO A 73 -1.22 14.85 -10.09
CA PRO A 73 -1.42 15.65 -8.87
C PRO A 73 -0.30 16.66 -8.64
N ASP A 74 -0.63 17.82 -8.09
CA ASP A 74 0.35 18.89 -7.88
C ASP A 74 1.51 18.50 -6.96
N TYR A 75 1.27 17.67 -5.94
CA TYR A 75 2.35 17.20 -5.06
C TYR A 75 3.34 16.29 -5.82
N ILE A 76 2.92 15.54 -6.86
CA ILE A 76 3.85 14.78 -7.71
C ILE A 76 4.68 15.74 -8.57
N ARG A 77 4.06 16.79 -9.13
CA ARG A 77 4.81 17.81 -9.88
C ARG A 77 5.89 18.45 -9.00
N GLN A 78 5.55 18.76 -7.74
CA GLN A 78 6.49 19.33 -6.77
C GLN A 78 7.62 18.37 -6.44
N LEU A 79 7.33 17.09 -6.18
CA LEU A 79 8.36 16.07 -5.94
C LEU A 79 9.33 15.95 -7.12
N VAL A 80 8.80 15.86 -8.35
CA VAL A 80 9.61 15.75 -9.57
C VAL A 80 10.46 16.99 -9.77
N ALA A 81 9.86 18.18 -9.69
CA ALA A 81 10.57 19.45 -9.88
C ALA A 81 11.69 19.64 -8.83
N ALA A 82 11.44 19.27 -7.57
CA ALA A 82 12.44 19.36 -6.51
C ALA A 82 13.62 18.39 -6.74
N ALA A 83 13.33 17.15 -7.14
CA ALA A 83 14.38 16.17 -7.47
C ALA A 83 15.20 16.60 -8.70
N GLU A 84 14.54 17.12 -9.74
CA GLU A 84 15.20 17.64 -10.95
C GLU A 84 16.10 18.86 -10.63
N ALA A 85 15.62 19.80 -9.81
CA ALA A 85 16.41 20.95 -9.38
C ALA A 85 17.65 20.55 -8.57
N LYS A 86 17.55 19.50 -7.76
CA LYS A 86 18.64 18.95 -6.94
C LYS A 86 19.60 18.06 -7.74
N GLN A 87 19.16 17.55 -8.90
CA GLN A 87 19.83 16.49 -9.66
C GLN A 87 20.15 15.25 -8.82
N ALA A 88 19.33 14.97 -7.82
CA ALA A 88 19.49 13.85 -6.90
C ALA A 88 18.12 13.46 -6.28
N PRO A 89 17.99 12.24 -5.74
CA PRO A 89 16.81 11.87 -4.95
C PRO A 89 16.58 12.87 -3.79
N LEU A 90 15.30 13.04 -3.44
CA LEU A 90 14.94 13.86 -2.29
C LEU A 90 15.32 13.16 -0.98
N SER A 91 15.51 13.93 0.08
CA SER A 91 15.49 13.38 1.42
C SER A 91 14.04 13.03 1.82
N THR A 92 13.89 12.13 2.79
CA THR A 92 12.58 11.82 3.37
C THR A 92 11.88 13.07 3.90
N ASP A 93 12.62 14.03 4.49
CA ASP A 93 12.04 15.26 5.03
C ASP A 93 11.53 16.19 3.93
N GLU A 94 12.30 16.38 2.84
CA GLU A 94 11.87 17.17 1.68
C GLU A 94 10.58 16.60 1.07
N ALA A 95 10.52 15.28 0.87
CA ALA A 95 9.32 14.63 0.39
C ALA A 95 8.15 14.76 1.38
N TYR A 96 8.43 14.63 2.68
CA TYR A 96 7.41 14.70 3.72
C TYR A 96 6.75 16.08 3.77
N ASP A 97 7.53 17.15 3.67
CA ASP A 97 7.02 18.52 3.67
C ASP A 97 6.07 18.77 2.47
N ILE A 98 6.44 18.29 1.29
CA ILE A 98 5.58 18.36 0.10
C ILE A 98 4.28 17.57 0.33
N LEU A 99 4.38 16.34 0.83
CA LEU A 99 3.21 15.50 1.07
C LEU A 99 2.28 16.07 2.16
N ARG A 100 2.82 16.72 3.18
CA ARG A 100 2.06 17.38 4.25
C ARG A 100 1.29 18.59 3.73
N GLN A 101 1.84 19.31 2.76
CA GLN A 101 1.22 20.52 2.18
C GLN A 101 0.22 20.20 1.05
N ARG A 102 0.10 18.93 0.64
CA ARG A 102 -0.82 18.53 -0.44
C ARG A 102 -2.26 18.93 -0.11
N ARG A 103 -2.98 19.41 -1.12
CA ARG A 103 -4.41 19.72 -1.02
C ARG A 103 -5.31 18.66 -1.63
N GLU A 104 -4.74 17.78 -2.43
CA GLU A 104 -5.45 16.79 -3.22
C GLU A 104 -4.54 15.62 -3.58
N GLY A 105 -5.15 14.61 -4.22
CA GLY A 105 -4.44 13.49 -4.81
C GLY A 105 -4.22 12.32 -3.85
N TYR A 106 -4.23 11.13 -4.46
CA TYR A 106 -4.08 9.84 -3.79
C TYR A 106 -2.62 9.50 -3.54
N ILE A 107 -2.26 9.27 -2.27
CA ILE A 107 -0.97 8.67 -1.92
C ILE A 107 -1.13 7.15 -1.80
N SER A 108 -1.82 6.66 -0.77
CA SER A 108 -1.89 5.23 -0.54
C SER A 108 -3.07 4.83 0.35
N TYR A 109 -3.74 3.72 0.04
CA TYR A 109 -4.71 3.10 0.95
C TYR A 109 -4.08 2.63 2.27
N HIS A 110 -2.77 2.35 2.28
CA HIS A 110 -2.03 2.02 3.50
C HIS A 110 -2.06 3.16 4.53
N LEU A 111 -2.17 4.43 4.11
CA LEU A 111 -2.27 5.58 5.04
C LEU A 111 -3.52 5.53 5.92
N PHE A 112 -4.56 4.85 5.45
CA PHE A 112 -5.85 4.78 6.14
C PHE A 112 -6.07 3.42 6.78
N GLY A 113 -5.04 2.59 6.87
CA GLY A 113 -5.18 1.20 7.32
C GLY A 113 -6.08 0.37 6.42
N ALA A 114 -6.22 0.76 5.14
CA ALA A 114 -7.17 0.19 4.18
C ALA A 114 -6.51 -0.71 3.13
N ALA A 115 -5.23 -1.06 3.29
CA ALA A 115 -4.54 -1.97 2.39
C ALA A 115 -3.52 -2.83 3.11
N VAL A 116 -3.23 -3.98 2.48
CA VAL A 116 -2.15 -4.88 2.86
C VAL A 116 -1.37 -5.34 1.63
N ASP A 117 -0.08 -5.56 1.82
CA ASP A 117 0.77 -6.23 0.84
C ASP A 117 1.06 -7.65 1.34
N ILE A 118 0.85 -8.64 0.49
CA ILE A 118 1.02 -10.06 0.81
C ILE A 118 2.14 -10.64 -0.05
N ALA A 119 3.12 -11.29 0.57
CA ALA A 119 4.26 -11.88 -0.16
C ALA A 119 3.81 -12.94 -1.16
N THR A 120 4.35 -12.89 -2.38
CA THR A 120 4.08 -13.90 -3.43
C THR A 120 5.13 -14.99 -3.51
N LYS A 121 6.35 -14.75 -3.01
CA LYS A 121 7.51 -15.64 -3.18
C LYS A 121 7.25 -17.10 -2.84
N ASP A 122 6.53 -17.35 -1.75
CA ASP A 122 6.25 -18.70 -1.23
C ASP A 122 4.78 -19.09 -1.39
N LEU A 123 3.98 -18.31 -2.12
CA LEU A 123 2.54 -18.51 -2.21
C LEU A 123 2.21 -19.67 -3.16
N LEU A 124 1.50 -20.69 -2.67
CA LEU A 124 1.15 -21.88 -3.45
C LEU A 124 0.25 -21.56 -4.64
N ASP A 125 -0.77 -20.72 -4.43
CA ASP A 125 -1.75 -20.38 -5.45
C ASP A 125 -2.17 -18.90 -5.34
N ALA A 126 -1.46 -18.04 -6.07
CA ALA A 126 -1.73 -16.60 -6.11
C ALA A 126 -3.10 -16.25 -6.72
N LYS A 127 -3.55 -17.04 -7.69
CA LYS A 127 -4.85 -16.83 -8.34
C LYS A 127 -5.98 -17.10 -7.35
N ARG A 128 -5.89 -18.21 -6.62
CA ARG A 128 -6.87 -18.54 -5.58
C ARG A 128 -6.93 -17.49 -4.48
N LEU A 129 -5.77 -17.03 -3.99
CA LEU A 129 -5.74 -15.99 -2.97
C LEU A 129 -6.40 -14.70 -3.49
N THR A 130 -6.14 -14.32 -4.74
CA THR A 130 -6.75 -13.17 -5.40
C THR A 130 -8.28 -13.28 -5.45
N GLU A 131 -8.81 -14.43 -5.86
CA GLU A 131 -10.26 -14.69 -5.90
C GLU A 131 -10.89 -14.58 -4.50
N ILE A 132 -10.25 -15.17 -3.49
CA ILE A 132 -10.72 -15.12 -2.10
C ILE A 132 -10.71 -13.69 -1.56
N LEU A 133 -9.60 -12.96 -1.71
CA LEU A 133 -9.49 -11.56 -1.30
C LEU A 133 -10.54 -10.68 -1.99
N THR A 134 -10.77 -10.90 -3.29
CA THR A 134 -11.80 -10.20 -4.05
C THR A 134 -13.20 -10.47 -3.49
N SER A 135 -13.51 -11.72 -3.16
CA SER A 135 -14.78 -12.08 -2.51
C SER A 135 -14.95 -11.47 -1.12
N CYS A 136 -13.84 -11.17 -0.44
CA CYS A 136 -13.82 -10.48 0.85
C CYS A 136 -13.78 -8.95 0.73
N GLY A 137 -13.96 -8.38 -0.46
CA GLY A 137 -14.08 -6.93 -0.65
C GLY A 137 -12.77 -6.19 -0.94
N PHE A 138 -11.70 -6.89 -1.27
CA PHE A 138 -10.45 -6.28 -1.70
C PHE A 138 -10.40 -6.12 -3.23
N ALA A 139 -9.88 -4.98 -3.69
CA ALA A 139 -9.31 -4.85 -5.03
C ALA A 139 -7.85 -5.30 -4.95
N VAL A 140 -7.48 -6.30 -5.76
CA VAL A 140 -6.16 -6.91 -5.72
C VAL A 140 -5.38 -6.58 -6.99
N SER A 141 -4.13 -6.15 -6.83
CA SER A 141 -3.17 -5.95 -7.91
C SER A 141 -1.94 -6.82 -7.66
N ASP A 142 -1.52 -7.58 -8.66
CA ASP A 142 -0.25 -8.31 -8.61
C ASP A 142 0.87 -7.37 -9.04
N GLU A 143 1.73 -6.96 -8.11
CA GLU A 143 2.79 -5.97 -8.36
C GLU A 143 4.11 -6.62 -8.82
N THR A 144 4.14 -7.95 -9.02
CA THR A 144 5.34 -8.66 -9.47
C THR A 144 5.84 -8.20 -10.83
N HIS A 145 4.92 -7.78 -11.71
CA HIS A 145 5.26 -7.18 -13.00
C HIS A 145 5.99 -5.83 -12.89
N LEU A 146 5.92 -5.16 -11.73
CA LEU A 146 6.70 -3.95 -11.40
C LEU A 146 7.99 -4.28 -10.63
N GLY A 147 8.34 -5.56 -10.47
CA GLY A 147 9.50 -6.01 -9.70
C GLY A 147 9.27 -6.02 -8.19
N ILE A 148 8.02 -5.88 -7.72
CA ILE A 148 7.67 -5.89 -6.30
C ILE A 148 7.03 -7.26 -5.98
N PRO A 149 7.64 -8.13 -5.15
CA PRO A 149 7.18 -9.50 -4.95
C PRO A 149 5.98 -9.58 -3.97
N CYS A 150 4.88 -8.88 -4.28
CA CYS A 150 3.65 -8.91 -3.49
C CYS A 150 2.37 -8.83 -4.32
N LEU A 151 1.27 -9.30 -3.72
CA LEU A 151 -0.08 -8.89 -4.06
C LEU A 151 -0.44 -7.69 -3.20
N HIS A 152 -0.80 -6.58 -3.83
CA HIS A 152 -1.35 -5.40 -3.17
C HIS A 152 -2.87 -5.52 -3.09
N ALA A 153 -3.43 -5.56 -1.88
CA ALA A 153 -4.86 -5.72 -1.64
C ALA A 153 -5.43 -4.49 -0.91
N SER A 154 -6.25 -3.71 -1.62
CA SER A 154 -6.91 -2.50 -1.10
C SER A 154 -8.39 -2.78 -0.79
N TYR A 155 -8.84 -2.48 0.42
CA TYR A 155 -10.22 -2.72 0.85
C TYR A 155 -11.18 -1.67 0.26
N THR A 156 -12.14 -2.13 -0.53
CA THR A 156 -12.98 -1.25 -1.38
C THR A 156 -14.12 -0.57 -0.64
N GLN A 157 -14.48 -1.05 0.55
CA GLN A 157 -15.62 -0.55 1.32
C GLN A 157 -15.26 0.62 2.24
N VAL A 158 -13.99 1.02 2.32
CA VAL A 158 -13.60 2.23 3.06
C VAL A 158 -14.00 3.45 2.23
N PRO A 159 -14.90 4.33 2.71
CA PRO A 159 -15.33 5.49 1.96
C PRO A 159 -14.12 6.38 1.62
N THR A 160 -14.01 6.75 0.34
CA THR A 160 -13.22 7.90 -0.09
C THR A 160 -14.00 9.14 0.34
N PRO A 161 -13.42 9.97 1.22
CA PRO A 161 -12.37 10.87 0.76
C PRO A 161 -11.08 10.64 1.51
N LEU A 162 -9.95 10.90 0.86
CA LEU A 162 -8.65 10.94 1.51
C LEU A 162 -8.67 12.17 2.43
N PRO A 163 -8.74 12.07 3.77
CA PRO A 163 -8.46 13.23 4.58
C PRO A 163 -7.04 13.68 4.21
N ILE A 164 -6.90 14.97 3.89
CA ILE A 164 -5.60 15.62 4.00
C ILE A 164 -5.22 15.40 5.46
N VAL A 165 -4.29 14.47 5.71
CA VAL A 165 -3.76 14.23 7.04
C VAL A 165 -2.94 15.47 7.36
N ARG A 166 -3.58 16.40 8.05
CA ARG A 166 -2.92 17.53 8.72
C ARG A 166 -2.60 17.01 10.11
N ASP A 167 -1.33 17.06 10.48
CA ASP A 167 -0.90 16.84 11.87
C ASP A 167 -1.75 17.66 12.85
#